data_AF-A0A662QCP2-F1
#
_entry.id   AF-A0A662QCP2-F1
#
_cell.length_a   1.000
_cell.length_b   1.000
_cell.length_c   1.000
_cell.angle_alpha   90.00
_cell.angle_beta   90.00
_cell.angle_gamma   90.00
#
_symmetry.space_group_name_H-M   'P 1'
#
loop_
_entity.id
_entity.type
_entity.pdbx_description
1 polymer ?
#
loop_
_entity_poly.entity_id
_entity_poly.type
_entity_poly.pdbx_seq_one_letter_code
_entity_poly.pdbx_strand_id
1 'polypeptide(L)' 'MSEEGKEERPAILYQCLKCGALVKSSELELGIRCPYCRYRVLKKVKPPIVKHVKAR' A
#
# COMPACT_ATOMS: atom_id res chain seq x y z
N MET A 1 -9.08 0.62 32.27
CA MET A 1 -7.93 1.33 31.66
C MET A 1 -7.05 0.26 31.02
N SER A 2 -6.94 0.10 29.71
CA SER A 2 -6.95 1.10 28.63
C SER A 2 -7.61 0.51 27.38
N GLU A 3 -8.61 1.22 26.87
CA GLU A 3 -9.14 1.04 25.52
C GLU A 3 -8.24 1.83 24.57
N GLU A 4 -7.60 1.17 23.62
CA GLU A 4 -7.09 1.83 22.40
C GLU A 4 -7.14 0.79 21.28
N GLY A 5 -8.36 0.55 20.79
CA GLY A 5 -8.58 -0.09 19.50
C GLY A 5 -8.01 0.80 18.40
N LYS A 6 -6.78 0.54 17.99
CA LYS A 6 -6.27 1.07 16.72
C LYS A 6 -7.04 0.39 15.60
N GLU A 7 -8.03 1.07 15.05
CA GLU A 7 -8.48 0.83 13.69
C GLU A 7 -7.28 1.01 12.76
N GLU A 8 -6.56 -0.08 12.51
CA GLU A 8 -5.52 -0.16 11.48
C GLU A 8 -6.22 0.02 10.13
N ARG A 9 -6.36 1.28 9.69
CA ARG A 9 -6.57 1.58 8.27
C ARG A 9 -5.45 0.82 7.55
N PRO A 10 -5.76 -0.17 6.70
CA PRO A 10 -4.73 -1.01 6.11
C PRO A 10 -3.80 -0.09 5.34
N ALA A 11 -2.55 0.00 5.80
CA ALA A 11 -1.55 0.84 5.17
C ALA A 11 -1.49 0.45 3.69
N ILE A 12 -1.92 1.35 2.80
CA ILE A 12 -1.95 1.04 1.38
C ILE A 12 -0.50 0.94 0.91
N LEU A 13 -0.09 -0.29 0.60
CA LEU A 13 1.22 -0.58 0.07
C LEU A 13 1.21 -0.42 -1.45
N TYR A 14 2.24 0.22 -1.95
CA TYR A 14 2.55 0.37 -3.36
C TYR A 14 3.82 -0.39 -3.66
N GLN A 15 3.88 -1.02 -4.82
CA GLN A 15 5.05 -1.74 -5.30
C GLN A 15 5.62 -1.03 -6.52
N CYS A 16 6.91 -0.70 -6.52
CA CYS A 16 7.55 -0.18 -7.72
C CYS A 16 7.71 -1.27 -8.77
N LEU A 17 7.33 -1.00 -10.02
CA LEU A 17 7.46 -1.97 -11.11
C LEU A 17 8.92 -2.23 -11.53
N LYS A 18 9.83 -1.29 -11.27
CA LYS A 18 11.23 -1.41 -11.71
C LYS A 18 12.13 -2.10 -10.68
N CYS A 19 12.01 -1.74 -9.40
CA CYS A 19 12.84 -2.32 -8.34
C CYS A 19 12.09 -3.29 -7.42
N GLY A 20 10.76 -3.42 -7.56
CA GLY A 20 9.95 -4.29 -6.70
C GLY A 20 9.77 -3.79 -5.26
N ALA A 21 10.35 -2.63 -4.90
CA ALA A 21 10.29 -2.10 -3.55
C ALA A 21 8.85 -1.77 -3.12
N LEU A 22 8.52 -2.12 -1.87
CA LEU A 22 7.26 -1.77 -1.22
C LEU A 22 7.38 -0.39 -0.56
N VAL A 23 6.45 0.50 -0.89
CA VAL A 23 6.39 1.89 -0.43
C VAL A 23 5.02 2.12 0.19
N LYS A 24 4.96 2.75 1.36
CA LYS A 24 3.70 3.08 2.01
C LYS A 24 3.08 4.34 1.38
N SER A 25 1.75 4.45 1.46
CA SER A 25 1.02 5.64 1.00
C SER A 25 1.50 6.95 1.64
N SER A 26 1.93 6.90 2.91
CA SER A 26 2.46 8.04 3.66
C SER A 26 3.76 8.61 3.07
N GLU A 27 4.55 7.78 2.37
CA GLU A 27 5.81 8.20 1.76
C GLU A 27 5.61 8.85 0.38
N LEU A 28 4.37 8.84 -0.13
CA LEU A 28 4.02 9.31 -1.48
C LEU A 28 3.39 10.71 -1.51
N GLU A 29 3.20 11.35 -0.35
CA GLU A 29 2.62 12.69 -0.22
C GLU A 29 3.47 13.78 -0.92
N LEU A 30 4.78 13.53 -1.10
CA LEU A 30 5.74 14.42 -1.79
C LEU A 30 5.83 14.15 -3.31
N GLY A 31 5.03 13.21 -3.84
CA GLY A 31 4.92 12.90 -5.26
C GLY A 31 5.11 11.42 -5.61
N ILE A 32 4.63 11.01 -6.80
CA ILE A 32 4.65 9.62 -7.28
C ILE A 32 6.05 9.27 -7.80
N ARG A 33 7.02 9.10 -6.90
CA ARG A 33 8.37 8.66 -7.21
C ARG A 33 8.78 7.56 -6.24
N CYS A 34 9.35 6.48 -6.79
CA CYS A 34 9.97 5.46 -5.96
C CYS A 34 11.23 6.05 -5.27
N PRO A 35 11.37 5.93 -3.94
CA PRO A 35 12.53 6.46 -3.21
C PRO A 35 13.85 5.80 -3.62
N TYR A 36 13.80 4.55 -4.11
CA TYR A 36 14.99 3.77 -4.44
C TYR A 36 15.49 3.97 -5.88
N CYS A 37 14.59 4.07 -6.86
CA CYS A 37 14.97 4.09 -8.28
C CYS A 37 14.45 5.31 -9.06
N ARG A 38 13.78 6.26 -8.38
CA ARG A 38 13.14 7.46 -8.97
C ARG A 38 12.10 7.17 -10.07
N TYR A 39 11.73 5.91 -10.25
CA TYR A 39 10.72 5.49 -11.22
C TYR A 39 9.33 5.95 -10.77
N ARG A 40 8.47 6.30 -11.74
CA ARG A 40 7.18 6.98 -11.48
C ARG A 40 5.97 6.05 -11.52
N VAL A 41 6.16 4.76 -11.84
CA VAL A 41 5.05 3.81 -11.92
C VAL A 41 5.08 2.89 -10.69
N LEU A 42 4.02 3.00 -9.89
CA LEU A 42 3.79 2.23 -8.67
C LEU A 42 2.47 1.46 -8.80
N LYS A 43 2.48 0.17 -8.45
CA LYS A 43 1.32 -0.72 -8.45
C LYS A 43 0.76 -0.85 -7.03
N LYS A 44 -0.53 -0.60 -6.83
CA LYS A 44 -1.17 -0.85 -5.53
C LYS A 44 -1.18 -2.36 -5.23
N VAL A 45 -0.64 -2.75 -4.08
CA VAL A 45 -0.60 -4.15 -3.65
C VAL A 45 -2.00 -4.55 -3.17
N LYS A 46 -2.37 -5.82 -3.44
CA LYS A 46 -3.64 -6.38 -2.98
C LYS A 46 -3.68 -6.32 -1.45
N PRO A 47 -4.71 -5.70 -0.84
CA PRO A 47 -4.84 -5.71 0.61
C PRO A 47 -5.03 -7.15 1.12
N PRO A 48 -4.64 -7.46 2.38
CA PRO A 48 -4.80 -8.79 2.96
C PRO A 48 -6.28 -9.17 3.18
N ILE A 49 -7.19 -8.21 3.12
CA ILE A 49 -8.62 -8.43 3.31
C ILE A 49 -9.17 -9.26 2.15
N VAL A 50 -9.75 -10.42 2.50
CA VAL A 50 -10.36 -11.34 1.54
C VAL A 50 -11.62 -10.73 0.94
N LYS A 51 -11.71 -10.74 -0.38
CA LYS A 51 -12.93 -10.35 -1.10
C LYS A 51 -13.78 -11.60 -1.36
N HIS A 52 -14.94 -11.70 -0.71
CA HIS A 52 -15.91 -12.76 -1.03
C HIS A 52 -16.62 -12.43 -2.36
N VAL A 53 -16.62 -13.39 -3.29
CA VAL A 53 -17.29 -13.28 -4.58
C VAL A 53 -18.30 -14.42 -4.68
N LYS A 54 -19.57 -14.11 -4.95
CA LYS A 54 -20.60 -15.13 -5.20
C LYS A 54 -20.28 -15.79 -6.56
N ALA A 55 -20.12 -17.11 -6.57
CA ALA A 55 -20.15 -17.88 -7.80
C ALA A 55 -21.59 -17.89 -8.34
N ARG A 56 -21.76 -17.72 -9.65
CA ARG A 56 -23.07 -17.84 -10.31
C ARG A 56 -23.37 -19.31 -10.57
#